data_AF-A0ABC9P5N1-F1
#
_entry.id   AF-A0ABC9P5N1-F1
#
_cell.length_a   1.000
_cell.length_b   1.000
_cell.length_c   1.000
_cell.angle_alpha   90.00
_cell.angle_beta   90.00
_cell.angle_gamma   90.00
#
_symmetry.space_group_name_H-M   'P 1'
#
loop_
_entity.id
_entity.type
_entity.pdbx_description
1 polymer ?
#
loop_
_entity_poly.entity_id
_entity_poly.type
_entity_poly.pdbx_seq_one_letter_code
_entity_poly.pdbx_strand_id
1 'polypeptide(L)' 'MKMKEESRMTLENFNENLKKYARLIAETGVNVQDNHTVVLQISVDQAPLPA' A
#
# COMPACT_ATOMS: atom_id res chain seq x y z
N MET A 1 -17.10 21.53 -19.22
CA MET A 1 -17.23 20.87 -17.91
C MET A 1 -16.60 19.47 -17.88
N LYS A 2 -16.67 18.67 -18.97
CA LYS A 2 -16.03 17.33 -19.07
C LYS A 2 -14.50 17.27 -18.80
N MET A 3 -13.73 18.31 -19.13
CA MET A 3 -12.26 18.31 -18.98
C MET A 3 -11.74 18.48 -17.53
N LYS A 4 -12.58 18.87 -16.56
CA LYS A 4 -12.14 19.02 -15.16
C LYS A 4 -12.23 17.71 -14.36
N GLU A 5 -12.96 16.72 -14.86
CA GLU A 5 -13.15 15.40 -14.23
C GLU A 5 -11.95 14.48 -14.49
N GLU A 6 -11.42 14.48 -15.73
CA GLU A 6 -10.33 13.58 -16.16
C GLU A 6 -8.95 13.98 -15.60
N SER A 7 -8.79 15.23 -15.15
CA SER A 7 -7.51 15.75 -14.65
C SER A 7 -7.34 15.63 -13.13
N ARG A 8 -8.28 15.00 -12.41
CA ARG A 8 -8.20 14.81 -10.96
C ARG A 8 -8.44 13.35 -10.62
N MET A 9 -7.36 12.60 -10.46
CA MET A 9 -7.10 11.76 -9.28
C MET A 9 -5.80 10.98 -9.51
N THR A 10 -4.71 11.70 -9.81
CA THR A 10 -3.40 11.17 -9.45
C THR A 10 -3.24 11.43 -7.96
N LEU A 11 -3.26 10.39 -7.14
CA LEU A 11 -3.06 10.54 -5.70
C LEU A 11 -1.67 11.16 -5.48
N GLU A 12 -1.63 12.37 -4.95
CA GLU A 12 -0.37 12.99 -4.60
C GLU A 12 0.37 12.11 -3.57
N ASN A 13 1.69 12.01 -3.73
CA ASN A 13 2.55 11.17 -2.90
C ASN A 13 2.13 9.69 -2.83
N PHE A 14 1.52 9.13 -3.89
CA PHE A 14 1.05 7.75 -3.93
C PHE A 14 2.07 6.73 -3.38
N ASN A 15 3.31 6.78 -3.85
CA ASN A 15 4.37 5.87 -3.41
C ASN A 15 4.72 6.02 -1.92
N GLU A 16 4.72 7.25 -1.41
CA GLU A 16 4.99 7.50 0.01
C GLU A 16 3.84 6.98 0.88
N ASN A 17 2.61 7.20 0.44
CA ASN A 17 1.41 6.74 1.15
C ASN A 17 1.29 5.21 1.09
N LEU A 18 1.67 4.59 -0.03
CA LEU A 18 1.75 3.12 -0.15
C LEU A 18 2.76 2.54 0.84
N LYS A 19 3.93 3.16 0.99
CA LYS A 19 4.93 2.75 1.98
C LYS A 19 4.43 2.91 3.43
N LYS A 20 3.74 4.02 3.73
CA LYS A 20 3.10 4.22 5.06
C LYS A 20 2.04 3.16 5.31
N TYR A 21 1.25 2.81 4.30
CA TYR A 21 0.21 1.80 4.42
C TYR A 21 0.79 0.39 4.67
N ALA A 22 1.87 0.02 3.98
CA ALA A 22 2.58 -1.23 4.24
C ALA A 22 3.06 -1.33 5.70
N ARG A 23 3.61 -0.22 6.25
CA ARG A 23 4.00 -0.16 7.67
C ARG A 23 2.81 -0.31 8.61
N LEU A 24 1.70 0.37 8.35
CA LEU A 24 0.50 0.21 9.18
C LEU A 24 0.01 -1.23 9.19
N ILE A 25 0.02 -1.93 8.05
CA ILE A 25 -0.34 -3.35 7.99
C ILE A 25 0.63 -4.19 8.82
N ALA A 26 1.95 -4.03 8.63
CA ALA A 26 2.94 -4.87 9.30
C ALA A 26 3.06 -4.59 10.81
N GLU A 27 3.15 -3.32 11.20
CA GLU A 27 3.45 -2.87 12.57
C GLU A 27 2.20 -2.80 13.44
N THR A 28 1.04 -2.42 12.88
CA THR A 28 -0.20 -2.21 13.65
C THR A 28 -1.26 -3.26 13.37
N GLY A 29 -1.50 -3.60 12.10
CA GLY A 29 -2.54 -4.55 11.72
C GLY A 29 -2.21 -5.98 12.10
N VAL A 30 -1.05 -6.47 11.65
CA VAL A 30 -0.52 -7.81 11.96
C VAL A 30 0.31 -7.77 13.25
N ASN A 31 0.95 -6.64 13.56
CA ASN A 31 1.85 -6.45 14.70
C ASN A 31 2.98 -7.50 14.71
N VAL A 32 3.72 -7.58 13.59
CA VAL A 32 4.85 -8.50 13.42
C VAL A 32 5.90 -8.26 14.50
N GLN A 33 6.35 -9.33 15.16
CA GLN A 33 7.41 -9.31 16.16
C GLN A 33 8.61 -10.13 15.68
N ASP A 34 9.74 -9.96 16.35
CA ASP A 34 10.93 -10.76 16.09
C ASP A 34 10.61 -12.26 16.15
N ASN A 35 11.14 -13.02 15.19
CA ASN A 35 10.93 -14.46 15.01
C ASN A 35 9.53 -14.88 14.53
N HIS A 36 8.62 -13.94 14.22
CA HIS A 36 7.39 -14.30 13.50
C HIS A 36 7.70 -14.71 12.06
N THR A 37 7.09 -15.80 11.62
CA THR A 37 6.97 -16.11 10.19
C THR A 37 5.60 -15.65 9.72
N VAL A 38 5.57 -14.79 8.71
CA VAL A 38 4.33 -14.23 8.15
C VAL A 38 4.05 -14.89 6.81
N VAL A 39 2.82 -15.38 6.64
CA VAL A 39 2.32 -15.86 5.34
C VAL A 39 1.46 -14.75 4.74
N LEU A 40 1.93 -14.15 3.66
CA LEU A 40 1.19 -13.12 2.93
C LEU A 40 0.51 -13.74 1.70
N GLN A 41 -0.82 -13.66 1.65
CA GLN A 41 -1.60 -13.97 0.47
C GLN A 41 -2.06 -12.67 -0.18
N ILE A 42 -1.68 -12.45 -1.44
CA ILE A 42 -2.00 -11.22 -2.16
C ILE A 42 -2.20 -11.50 -3.66
N SER A 43 -3.00 -10.67 -4.33
CA SER A 43 -3.16 -10.73 -5.79
C SER A 43 -1.85 -10.37 -6.50
N VAL A 44 -1.58 -11.02 -7.63
CA VAL A 44 -0.40 -10.76 -8.48
C VAL A 44 -0.37 -9.33 -9.03
N ASP A 45 -1.53 -8.72 -9.24
CA ASP A 45 -1.63 -7.34 -9.78
C ASP A 45 -1.21 -6.27 -8.75
N GLN A 46 -1.10 -6.65 -7.47
CA GLN A 46 -0.65 -5.78 -6.38
C GLN A 46 0.88 -5.82 -6.20
N ALA A 47 1.61 -6.30 -7.21
CA ALA A 47 3.06 -6.45 -7.21
C ALA A 47 3.92 -5.15 -7.31
N PRO A 48 3.43 -3.93 -6.98
CA PRO A 48 4.32 -2.87 -6.52
C PRO A 48 4.20 -2.62 -5.01
N LEU A 49 3.76 -3.58 -4.19
CA LEU A 49 4.01 -3.58 -2.75
C LEU A 49 5.46 -4.05 -2.51
N PRO A 50 6.41 -3.13 -2.22
CA PRO A 50 7.76 -3.57 -1.90
C PRO A 50 7.68 -4.34 -0.58
N ALA A 51 8.32 -5.52 -0.58
CA ALA A 51 8.67 -6.23 0.64
C ALA A 51 9.44 -5.33 1.62
#